data_AF-A0A7T7VU73-F1
#
_entry.id   AF-A0A7T7VU73-F1
#
_cell.length_a   1.000
_cell.length_b   1.000
_cell.length_c   1.000
_cell.angle_alpha   90.00
_cell.angle_beta   90.00
_cell.angle_gamma   90.00
#
_symmetry.space_group_name_H-M   'P 1'
#
loop_
_entity.id
_entity.type
_entity.pdbx_description
1 polymer ?
#
loop_
_entity_poly.entity_id
_entity_poly.type
_entity_poly.pdbx_seq_one_letter_code
_entity_poly.pdbx_strand_id
1 'polypeptide(L)' 'MSTRTQTSIVNDALTRIGSTRKLIDIGDPGQLAEDARAMWSSTVDDAIASHPWNFAIRRARLNRAAEIPAPGY' A
#
# COMPACT_ATOMS: atom_id res chain seq x y z
N MET A 1 -7.52 13.27 18.20
CA MET A 1 -7.19 12.86 16.81
C MET A 1 -7.66 11.42 16.67
N SER A 2 -8.71 11.15 15.90
CA SER A 2 -9.17 9.76 15.73
C SER A 2 -8.18 9.01 14.86
N THR A 3 -7.43 8.08 15.44
CA THR A 3 -6.48 7.24 14.71
C THR A 3 -7.26 6.35 13.74
N ARG A 4 -7.15 6.62 12.43
CA ARG A 4 -7.74 5.78 11.39
C ARG A 4 -6.95 4.47 11.31
N THR A 5 -7.64 3.33 11.42
CA THR A 5 -7.05 2.00 11.25
C THR A 5 -7.19 1.54 9.79
N GLN A 6 -6.37 0.58 9.35
CA GLN A 6 -6.49 -0.02 8.01
C GLN A 6 -7.92 -0.56 7.78
N THR A 7 -8.47 -1.27 8.76
CA THR A 7 -9.83 -1.80 8.70
C THR A 7 -10.88 -0.71 8.54
N SER A 8 -10.73 0.43 9.21
CA SER A 8 -11.67 1.56 9.03
C SER A 8 -11.59 2.18 7.63
N ILE A 9 -10.39 2.23 7.02
CA ILE A 9 -10.20 2.72 5.65
C ILE A 9 -10.87 1.78 4.66
N VAL A 10 -10.65 0.48 4.80
CA VAL A 10 -11.28 -0.54 3.95
C VAL A 10 -12.81 -0.50 4.12
N ASN A 11 -13.31 -0.43 5.34
CA ASN A 11 -14.76 -0.36 5.60
C ASN A 11 -15.41 0.87 4.96
N ASP A 12 -14.73 2.01 4.91
CA ASP A 12 -15.24 3.20 4.22
C ASP A 12 -15.23 3.02 2.71
N ALA A 13 -14.19 2.39 2.14
CA ALA A 13 -14.16 2.03 0.72
C ALA A 13 -15.29 1.04 0.36
N LEU A 14 -15.52 0.03 1.21
CA LEU A 14 -16.61 -0.94 1.07
C LEU A 14 -17.98 -0.26 1.07
N THR A 15 -18.21 0.74 1.92
CA THR A 15 -19.46 1.51 1.89
C THR A 15 -19.62 2.31 0.60
N ARG A 16 -18.54 2.88 0.05
CA ARG A 16 -18.60 3.65 -1.20
C ARG A 16 -19.00 2.80 -2.40
N ILE A 17 -18.62 1.51 -2.40
CA ILE A 17 -19.02 0.56 -3.46
C ILE A 17 -20.37 -0.13 -3.16
N GLY A 18 -21.06 0.26 -2.08
CA GLY A 18 -22.37 -0.29 -1.72
C GLY A 18 -22.35 -1.63 -0.98
N SER A 19 -21.19 -2.07 -0.47
CA SER A 19 -21.15 -3.28 0.38
C SER A 19 -21.86 -3.01 1.71
N THR A 20 -22.78 -3.91 2.05
CA THR A 20 -23.43 -3.96 3.38
C THR A 20 -22.57 -4.69 4.41
N ARG A 21 -21.58 -5.45 3.95
CA ARG A 21 -20.65 -6.20 4.82
C ARG A 21 -19.51 -5.31 5.28
N LYS A 22 -19.22 -5.40 6.58
CA LYS A 22 -18.11 -4.72 7.25
C LYS A 22 -17.14 -5.76 7.80
N LEU A 23 -15.86 -5.41 7.80
CA LEU A 23 -14.79 -6.18 8.43
C LEU A 23 -14.58 -5.70 9.86
N ILE A 24 -14.35 -6.63 10.79
CA ILE A 24 -13.92 -6.31 12.16
C ILE A 24 -12.40 -6.12 12.14
N ASP A 25 -11.69 -7.05 11.51
CA ASP A 25 -10.27 -6.94 11.22
C ASP A 25 -9.95 -7.27 9.76
N ILE A 26 -8.92 -6.61 9.21
CA ILE A 26 -8.46 -6.91 7.85
C ILE A 26 -7.74 -8.27 7.80
N GLY A 27 -7.22 -8.79 8.91
CA GLY A 27 -6.58 -10.09 9.05
C GLY A 27 -7.54 -11.28 9.19
N ASP A 28 -8.84 -11.02 9.36
CA ASP A 28 -9.85 -12.08 9.53
C ASP A 28 -9.94 -12.99 8.29
N PRO A 29 -10.21 -14.30 8.45
CA PRO A 29 -10.42 -15.19 7.32
C PRO A 29 -11.67 -14.78 6.52
N GLY A 30 -11.61 -14.96 5.20
CA GLY A 30 -12.74 -14.74 4.29
C GLY A 30 -12.39 -13.91 3.08
N GLN A 31 -13.13 -14.16 1.99
CA GLN A 31 -12.84 -13.59 0.67
C GLN A 31 -12.70 -12.07 0.68
N LEU A 32 -13.59 -11.37 1.39
CA LEU A 32 -13.59 -9.92 1.44
C LEU A 32 -12.30 -9.33 2.05
N ALA A 33 -11.79 -10.00 3.09
CA ALA A 33 -10.57 -9.59 3.77
C ALA A 33 -9.33 -9.95 2.95
N GLU A 34 -9.35 -11.09 2.25
CA GLU A 34 -8.31 -11.49 1.30
C GLU A 34 -8.21 -10.50 0.13
N ASP A 35 -9.32 -10.15 -0.49
CA ASP A 35 -9.38 -9.17 -1.58
C ASP A 35 -8.85 -7.80 -1.11
N ALA A 36 -9.27 -7.37 0.09
CA ALA A 36 -8.80 -6.12 0.68
C ALA A 36 -7.28 -6.11 0.92
N ARG A 37 -6.71 -7.20 1.45
CA ARG A 37 -5.26 -7.33 1.64
C ARG A 37 -4.50 -7.34 0.31
N ALA A 38 -5.03 -8.04 -0.69
CA ALA A 38 -4.40 -8.15 -2.01
C ALA A 38 -4.27 -6.77 -2.69
N MET A 39 -5.24 -5.87 -2.48
CA MET A 39 -5.22 -4.51 -3.04
C MET A 39 -4.49 -3.49 -2.14
N TRP A 40 -4.29 -3.79 -0.86
CA TRP A 40 -3.81 -2.81 0.10
C TRP A 40 -2.39 -2.32 -0.21
N SER A 41 -1.44 -3.24 -0.45
CA SER A 41 -0.04 -2.89 -0.70
C SER A 41 0.11 -2.02 -1.94
N SER A 42 -0.48 -2.42 -3.07
CA SER A 42 -0.40 -1.65 -4.32
C SER A 42 -1.03 -0.27 -4.18
N THR A 43 -2.18 -0.16 -3.50
CA THR A 43 -2.85 1.12 -3.28
C THR A 43 -2.01 2.06 -2.41
N VAL A 44 -1.34 1.53 -1.39
CA VAL A 44 -0.43 2.33 -0.54
C VAL A 44 0.78 2.81 -1.36
N ASP A 45 1.37 1.94 -2.16
CA ASP A 45 2.51 2.29 -3.01
C ASP A 45 2.11 3.37 -4.03
N ASP A 46 0.97 3.22 -4.69
CA ASP A 46 0.43 4.21 -5.64
C ASP A 46 0.15 5.56 -4.95
N ALA A 47 -0.43 5.54 -3.75
CA ALA A 47 -0.71 6.76 -2.99
C ALA A 47 0.58 7.48 -2.59
N ILE A 48 1.61 6.73 -2.16
CA ILE A 48 2.91 7.28 -1.82
C ILE A 48 3.62 7.80 -3.07
N ALA A 49 3.49 7.12 -4.22
CA ALA A 49 4.11 7.53 -5.48
C ALA A 49 3.42 8.75 -6.12
N SER A 50 2.11 8.96 -5.87
CA SER A 50 1.32 10.04 -6.48
C SER A 50 1.82 11.44 -6.16
N HIS A 51 2.56 11.61 -5.07
CA HIS A 51 3.08 12.90 -4.63
C HIS A 51 4.41 12.71 -3.88
N PRO A 52 5.39 13.61 -4.04
CA PRO A 52 6.62 13.59 -3.25
C PRO A 52 6.37 13.97 -1.77
N TRP A 53 5.82 13.03 -0.99
CA TRP A 53 5.59 13.23 0.44
C TRP A 53 6.92 13.33 1.19
N ASN A 54 7.11 14.42 1.95
CA ASN A 54 8.34 14.64 2.72
C ASN A 54 8.70 13.47 3.65
N PHE A 55 7.70 12.77 4.21
CA PHE A 55 7.94 11.62 5.09
C PHE A 55 8.31 10.34 4.32
N ALA A 56 7.92 10.23 3.05
CA ALA A 56 8.16 9.04 2.23
C ALA A 56 9.44 9.12 1.39
N ILE A 57 10.08 10.29 1.33
CA ILE A 57 11.32 10.49 0.60
C ILE A 57 12.51 10.20 1.49
N ARG A 58 13.32 9.21 1.09
CA ARG A 58 14.65 8.96 1.66
C ARG A 58 15.73 9.20 0.60
N ARG A 59 16.73 10.01 0.93
CA ARG A 59 17.92 10.20 0.09
C ARG A 59 19.00 9.21 0.53
N ALA A 60 19.56 8.49 -0.43
CA ALA A 60 20.69 7.60 -0.24
C ALA A 60 21.76 7.90 -1.30
N ARG A 61 23.03 7.78 -0.93
CA ARG A 61 24.13 7.78 -1.90
C ARG A 61 24.39 6.34 -2.30
N LEU A 62 24.31 6.05 -3.59
CA LEU A 62 24.64 4.73 -4.13
C LEU A 62 26.15 4.67 -4.39
N ASN A 63 26.82 3.64 -3.88
CA ASN A 63 28.22 3.39 -4.22
C ASN A 63 28.32 2.97 -5.69
N ARG A 64 29.40 3.39 -6.36
CA ARG A 64 29.71 2.93 -7.70
C ARG A 64 29.96 1.42 -7.68
N ALA A 65 29.33 0.69 -8.60
CA ALA A 65 29.63 -0.73 -8.79
C ALA A 65 31.11 -0.93 -9.11
N ALA A 66 31.74 -1.94 -8.49
CA ALA A 66 33.16 -2.25 -8.69
C ALA A 66 33.44 -2.75 -10.11
N GLU A 67 32.49 -3.45 -10.70
CA GLU A 67 32.56 -3.98 -12.06
C GLU A 67 31.70 -3.13 -13.00
N ILE A 68 32.27 -2.76 -14.15
CA ILE A 68 31.52 -2.15 -15.25
C ILE A 68 30.75 -3.30 -15.92
N PRO A 69 29.40 -3.27 -15.97
CA PRO A 69 28.67 -4.27 -16.71
C PRO A 69 29.15 -4.25 -18.17
N ALA A 70 29.54 -5.41 -18.69
CA ALA A 70 29.90 -5.52 -20.09
C ALA A 70 28.71 -5.02 -20.94
N PRO A 71 28.92 -4.14 -21.94
CA PRO A 71 27.84 -3.69 -22.78
C PRO A 71 27.32 -4.86 -23.65
N GLY A 72 26.11 -5.35 -23.33
CA GLY A 72 25.24 -6.14 -24.21
C GLY A 72 25.42 -7.67 -24.21
N TYR A 73 24.34 -8.41 -23.90
CA TYR A 73 23.46 -9.06 -24.90
C TYR A 73 22.05 -9.18 -24.32
#